data_AF-A0A934ZPI6-F1
#
_entry.id   AF-A0A934ZPI6-F1
#
_cell.length_a   1.000
_cell.length_b   1.000
_cell.length_c   1.000
_cell.angle_alpha   90.00
_cell.angle_beta   90.00
_cell.angle_gamma   90.00
#
_symmetry.space_group_name_H-M   'P 1'
#
loop_
_entity.id
_entity.type
_entity.pdbx_description
1 polymer ?
#
loop_
_entity_poly.entity_id
_entity_poly.type
_entity_poly.pdbx_seq_one_letter_code
_entity_poly.pdbx_strand_id
1 'polypeptide(L)'
;MMLGAAWLLVTGALLASRALPPAGPLYDAALHGVFVGYVLSMVFAHAPIILPAVARVSVPFSPLLYLPLAVLHLGLLARVAGDLSGSAPLRQGGAIANAVALGLFALSVVGVRFLGKRGLSPPPRR
;
A
#
# COMPACT_ATOMS: atom_id res chain seq x y z
N MET A 1 -4.72 -9.96 -0.78
CA MET A 1 -5.88 -10.02 0.15
C MET A 1 -5.51 -10.45 1.56
N MET A 2 -4.85 -11.60 1.76
CA MET A 2 -4.54 -12.12 3.10
C MET A 2 -3.71 -11.16 3.98
N LEU A 3 -2.66 -10.53 3.42
CA LEU A 3 -1.82 -9.57 4.16
C LEU A 3 -2.59 -8.33 4.64
N GLY A 4 -3.51 -7.80 3.84
CA GLY A 4 -4.37 -6.69 4.27
C GLY A 4 -5.35 -7.09 5.36
N ALA A 5 -5.97 -8.27 5.23
CA ALA A 5 -6.87 -8.81 6.26
C ALA A 5 -6.15 -9.12 7.58
N ALA A 6 -4.87 -9.52 7.53
CA ALA A 6 -4.06 -9.71 8.72
C ALA A 6 -3.97 -8.44 9.57
N TRP A 7 -3.93 -7.25 8.94
CA TRP A 7 -3.93 -5.98 9.68
C TRP A 7 -5.25 -5.72 10.42
N LEU A 8 -6.39 -6.17 9.89
CA LEU A 8 -7.65 -6.09 10.65
C LEU A 8 -7.63 -6.98 11.89
N LEU A 9 -6.99 -8.15 11.82
CA LEU A 9 -6.81 -9.01 12.99
C LEU A 9 -5.88 -8.34 14.02
N VAL A 10 -4.78 -7.74 13.57
CA VAL A 10 -3.87 -6.98 14.45
C VAL A 10 -4.60 -5.81 15.11
N THR A 11 -5.33 -5.00 14.34
CA THR A 11 -6.12 -3.90 14.88
C THR A 11 -7.19 -4.41 15.83
N GLY A 12 -7.93 -5.46 15.47
CA GLY A 12 -8.95 -6.06 16.33
C GLY A 12 -8.38 -6.56 17.66
N ALA A 13 -7.22 -7.22 17.64
CA ALA A 13 -6.52 -7.65 18.84
C ALA A 13 -6.08 -6.45 19.70
N LEU A 14 -5.60 -5.37 19.06
CA LEU A 14 -5.18 -4.15 19.75
C LEU A 14 -6.37 -3.47 20.45
N LEU A 15 -7.51 -3.37 19.76
CA LEU A 15 -8.76 -2.84 20.31
C LEU A 15 -9.35 -3.71 21.43
N ALA A 16 -9.23 -5.04 21.32
CA ALA A 16 -9.70 -5.95 22.37
C ALA A 16 -8.81 -5.89 23.63
N SER A 17 -7.52 -5.58 23.47
CA SER A 17 -6.56 -5.58 24.58
C SER A 17 -6.68 -4.35 25.50
N ARG A 18 -7.15 -3.21 24.98
CA ARG A 18 -7.18 -1.92 25.69
C ARG A 18 -8.35 -1.07 25.23
N ALA A 19 -9.02 -0.39 26.16
CA ALA A 19 -9.94 0.68 25.81
C ALA A 19 -9.19 1.75 25.00
N LEU A 20 -9.73 2.09 23.83
CA LEU A 20 -9.07 3.02 22.94
C LEU A 20 -9.29 4.46 23.43
N PRO A 21 -8.23 5.20 23.80
CA PRO A 21 -8.38 6.61 24.14
C PRO A 21 -8.81 7.40 22.88
N PRO A 22 -9.46 8.56 23.03
CA PRO A 22 -9.93 9.37 21.90
C PRO A 22 -8.78 9.97 21.07
N ALA A 23 -7.55 9.90 21.56
CA ALA A 23 -6.34 10.31 20.86
C ALA A 23 -5.11 9.60 21.42
N GLY A 24 -4.00 9.63 20.68
CA GLY A 24 -2.69 9.17 21.13
C GLY A 24 -2.17 7.94 20.36
N PRO A 25 -0.99 7.41 20.73
CA PRO A 25 -0.28 6.44 19.90
C PRO A 25 -1.06 5.15 19.61
N LEU A 26 -1.83 4.64 20.58
CA LEU A 26 -2.66 3.44 20.36
C LEU A 26 -3.82 3.69 19.41
N TYR A 27 -4.45 4.87 19.51
CA TYR A 27 -5.50 5.30 18.60
C TYR A 27 -4.94 5.45 17.18
N ASP A 28 -3.79 6.10 17.05
CA ASP A 28 -3.09 6.27 15.79
C ASP A 28 -2.72 4.92 15.16
N ALA A 29 -2.19 3.97 15.94
CA ALA A 29 -1.85 2.62 15.47
C ALA A 29 -3.08 1.88 14.94
N ALA A 30 -4.22 1.98 15.65
CA ALA A 30 -5.47 1.36 15.22
C ALA A 30 -5.95 1.94 13.88
N LEU A 31 -5.98 3.27 13.75
CA LEU A 31 -6.37 3.94 12.51
C LEU A 31 -5.44 3.56 11.35
N HIS A 32 -4.12 3.55 11.57
CA HIS A 32 -3.17 3.14 10.54
C HIS A 32 -3.35 1.68 10.14
N GLY A 33 -3.63 0.78 11.09
CA GLY A 33 -3.91 -0.62 10.79
C GLY A 33 -5.14 -0.80 9.89
N VAL A 34 -6.21 -0.03 10.10
CA VAL A 34 -7.40 -0.09 9.22
C VAL A 34 -7.13 0.59 7.87
N PHE A 35 -6.73 1.86 7.86
CA PHE A 35 -6.65 2.61 6.61
C PHE A 35 -5.44 2.21 5.77
N VAL A 36 -4.25 2.17 6.35
CA VAL A 36 -3.03 1.82 5.61
C VAL A 36 -2.90 0.30 5.49
N GLY A 37 -3.10 -0.41 6.59
CA GLY A 37 -2.89 -1.86 6.65
C GLY A 37 -3.91 -2.65 5.86
N TYR A 38 -5.19 -2.32 5.98
CA TYR A 38 -6.26 -3.01 5.26
C TYR A 38 -6.62 -2.29 3.96
N VAL A 39 -7.14 -1.06 4.01
CA VAL A 39 -7.73 -0.40 2.83
C VAL A 39 -6.68 -0.16 1.73
N LEU A 40 -5.57 0.52 2.04
CA LEU A 40 -4.54 0.80 1.03
C LEU A 40 -3.82 -0.45 0.54
N SER A 41 -3.55 -1.43 1.41
CA SER A 41 -2.99 -2.72 0.99
C SER A 41 -3.90 -3.43 -0.02
N MET A 42 -5.23 -3.40 0.19
CA MET A 42 -6.18 -3.96 -0.78
C MET A 42 -6.14 -3.21 -2.11
N VAL A 43 -6.08 -1.88 -2.10
CA VAL A 43 -5.95 -1.09 -3.33
C VAL A 43 -4.66 -1.47 -4.07
N PHE A 44 -3.52 -1.47 -3.37
CA PHE A 44 -2.21 -1.71 -3.98
C PHE A 44 -2.08 -3.16 -4.50
N ALA A 45 -2.66 -4.14 -3.80
CA ALA A 45 -2.60 -5.53 -4.22
C ALA A 45 -3.37 -5.81 -5.52
N HIS A 46 -4.47 -5.09 -5.77
CA HIS A 46 -5.32 -5.32 -6.95
C HIS A 46 -5.07 -4.33 -8.09
N ALA A 47 -4.49 -3.16 -7.80
CA ALA A 47 -4.19 -2.15 -8.79
C ALA A 47 -3.41 -2.65 -10.02
N PRO A 48 -2.40 -3.56 -9.92
CA PRO A 48 -1.71 -4.10 -11.09
C PRO A 48 -2.64 -4.85 -12.06
N ILE A 49 -3.77 -5.36 -11.58
CA ILE A 49 -4.74 -6.13 -12.37
C ILE A 49 -5.86 -5.19 -12.88
N ILE A 50 -6.34 -4.29 -12.02
CA ILE A 50 -7.48 -3.40 -12.33
C ILE A 50 -7.05 -2.25 -13.26
N LEU A 51 -5.87 -1.65 -13.03
CA LEU A 51 -5.44 -0.47 -13.78
C LEU A 51 -5.30 -0.72 -15.28
N PRO A 52 -4.68 -1.82 -15.76
CA PRO A 52 -4.62 -2.11 -17.19
C PRO A 52 -6.01 -2.26 -17.83
N ALA A 53 -6.96 -2.88 -17.11
CA ALA A 53 -8.32 -3.10 -17.59
C ALA A 53 -9.10 -1.79 -17.73
N VAL A 54 -9.00 -0.89 -16.75
CA VAL A 54 -9.68 0.41 -16.76
C VAL A 54 -9.01 1.40 -17.73
N ALA A 55 -7.68 1.44 -17.74
CA ALA A 55 -6.91 2.30 -18.64
C ALA A 55 -6.84 1.76 -20.09
N ARG A 56 -7.36 0.55 -20.33
CA ARG A 56 -7.35 -0.15 -21.64
C ARG A 56 -5.96 -0.21 -22.28
N VAL A 57 -4.94 -0.47 -21.47
CA VAL A 57 -3.55 -0.62 -21.92
C VAL A 57 -3.04 -2.03 -21.62
N SER A 58 -2.34 -2.65 -22.57
CA SER A 58 -1.68 -3.94 -22.33
C SER A 58 -0.38 -3.70 -21.57
N VAL A 59 -0.34 -4.04 -20.28
CA VAL A 59 0.89 -3.98 -19.48
C VAL A 59 1.34 -5.40 -19.19
N PRO A 60 2.59 -5.78 -19.52
CA PRO A 60 3.12 -7.06 -19.10
C PRO A 60 3.17 -7.12 -17.57
N PHE A 61 2.68 -8.21 -17.00
CA PHE A 61 2.70 -8.41 -15.56
C PHE A 61 4.14 -8.46 -15.06
N SER A 62 4.54 -7.48 -14.22
CA SER A 62 5.89 -7.40 -13.65
C SER A 62 5.82 -7.43 -12.13
N PRO A 63 6.66 -8.24 -11.46
CA PRO A 63 6.78 -8.23 -9.99
C PRO A 63 7.07 -6.84 -9.40
N LEU A 64 7.70 -5.95 -10.19
CA LEU A 64 8.00 -4.57 -9.76
C LEU A 64 6.76 -3.75 -9.42
N LEU A 65 5.59 -4.09 -9.98
CA LEU A 65 4.32 -3.43 -9.65
C LEU A 65 3.88 -3.67 -8.20
N TYR A 66 4.47 -4.65 -7.52
CA TYR A 66 4.24 -4.94 -6.09
C TYR A 66 5.26 -4.26 -5.17
N LEU A 67 6.27 -3.57 -5.70
CA LEU A 67 7.23 -2.84 -4.88
C LEU A 67 6.56 -1.80 -3.96
N PRO A 68 5.58 -0.99 -4.42
CA PRO A 68 4.87 -0.07 -3.53
C PRO A 68 4.18 -0.79 -2.37
N LEU A 69 3.62 -1.97 -2.63
CA LEU A 69 2.95 -2.78 -1.61
C LEU A 69 3.93 -3.28 -0.54
N ALA A 70 5.12 -3.73 -0.95
CA ALA A 70 6.14 -4.17 0.00
C ALA A 70 6.61 -3.02 0.90
N VAL A 71 6.88 -1.85 0.31
CA VAL A 71 7.30 -0.65 1.06
C VAL A 71 6.19 -0.20 2.02
N LEU A 72 4.92 -0.25 1.59
CA LEU A 72 3.76 0.07 2.44
C LEU A 72 3.72 -0.81 3.69
N HIS A 73 3.87 -2.13 3.53
CA HIS A 73 3.83 -3.06 4.67
C HIS A 73 5.00 -2.88 5.63
N LEU A 74 6.21 -2.67 5.12
CA LEU A 74 7.39 -2.42 5.97
C LEU A 74 7.27 -1.07 6.72
N GLY A 75 6.80 -0.03 6.03
CA GLY A 75 6.56 1.28 6.62
C GLY A 75 5.49 1.24 7.70
N LEU A 76 4.40 0.50 7.47
CA LEU A 76 3.34 0.31 8.46
C LEU A 76 3.80 -0.49 9.68
N LEU A 77 4.59 -1.56 9.49
CA LEU A 77 5.19 -2.29 10.60
C LEU A 77 6.03 -1.36 11.49
N ALA A 78 6.89 -0.54 10.87
CA ALA A 78 7.68 0.45 11.60
C ALA A 78 6.80 1.48 12.30
N ARG A 79 5.71 1.92 11.66
CA ARG A 79 4.77 2.88 12.23
C ARG A 79 4.09 2.33 13.49
N VAL A 80 3.49 1.15 13.40
CA VAL A 80 2.80 0.50 14.52
C VAL A 80 3.80 0.16 15.64
N ALA A 81 5.00 -0.32 15.31
CA ALA A 81 6.03 -0.56 16.31
C ALA A 81 6.45 0.73 17.03
N GLY A 82 6.56 1.85 16.32
CA GLY A 82 6.87 3.17 16.90
C GLY A 82 5.74 3.73 17.77
N ASP A 83 4.48 3.45 17.41
CA ASP A 83 3.31 3.81 18.21
C ASP A 83 3.23 2.99 19.51
N LEU A 84 3.52 1.68 19.44
CA LEU A 84 3.52 0.78 20.59
C LEU A 84 4.71 0.97 21.54
N SER A 85 5.89 1.27 21.00
CA SER A 85 7.13 1.48 21.79
C SER A 85 7.32 2.92 22.27
N GLY A 86 6.49 3.86 21.80
CA GLY A 86 6.70 5.29 22.04
C GLY A 86 7.87 5.90 21.25
N SER A 87 8.55 5.15 20.38
CA SER A 87 9.70 5.60 19.60
C SER A 87 9.33 6.58 18.47
N ALA A 88 9.70 7.86 18.65
CA ALA A 88 9.51 8.89 17.62
C ALA A 88 10.27 8.61 16.31
N PRO A 89 11.54 8.12 16.33
CA PRO A 89 12.26 7.80 15.11
C PRO A 89 11.58 6.70 14.28
N LEU A 90 11.05 5.65 14.92
CA LEU A 90 10.30 4.60 14.21
C LEU A 90 9.01 5.14 13.60
N ARG A 91 8.28 5.99 14.33
CA ARG A 91 7.07 6.64 13.80
C ARG A 91 7.36 7.51 12.59
N GLN A 92 8.45 8.27 12.62
CA GLN A 92 8.88 9.13 11.51
C GLN A 92 9.36 8.31 10.32
N GLY A 93 10.21 7.30 10.55
CA GLY A 93 10.68 6.40 9.50
C GLY A 93 9.54 5.65 8.83
N GLY A 94 8.59 5.13 9.61
CA GLY A 94 7.37 4.49 9.11
C GLY A 94 6.49 5.44 8.30
N ALA A 95 6.33 6.69 8.74
CA ALA A 95 5.57 7.70 8.00
C ALA A 95 6.22 8.03 6.64
N ILE A 96 7.53 8.24 6.61
CA ILE A 96 8.29 8.50 5.38
C ILE A 96 8.18 7.30 4.42
N ALA A 97 8.38 6.08 4.92
CA ALA A 97 8.27 4.87 4.11
C ALA A 97 6.87 4.71 3.50
N ASN A 98 5.81 4.96 4.27
CA ASN A 98 4.44 4.94 3.75
C ASN A 98 4.22 6.03 2.69
N ALA A 99 4.71 7.26 2.90
CA ALA A 99 4.63 8.32 1.89
C ALA A 99 5.37 7.95 0.59
N VAL A 100 6.56 7.34 0.71
CA VAL A 100 7.31 6.82 -0.44
C VAL A 100 6.53 5.71 -1.15
N ALA A 101 5.88 4.81 -0.41
CA ALA A 101 5.03 3.79 -1.01
C ALA A 101 3.90 4.40 -1.86
N LEU A 102 3.23 5.44 -1.36
CA LEU A 102 2.22 6.19 -2.12
C LEU A 102 2.81 6.84 -3.37
N GLY A 103 4.00 7.46 -3.25
CA GLY A 103 4.70 8.07 -4.39
C GLY A 103 5.08 7.04 -5.46
N LEU A 104 5.66 5.91 -5.07
CA LEU A 104 6.01 4.81 -5.97
C LEU A 104 4.77 4.25 -6.67
N PHE A 105 3.66 4.11 -5.93
CA PHE A 105 2.39 3.67 -6.49
C PHE A 105 1.88 4.66 -7.55
N ALA A 106 1.83 5.95 -7.24
CA ALA A 106 1.41 6.98 -8.18
C ALA A 106 2.28 6.99 -9.45
N LEU A 107 3.61 6.90 -9.30
CA LEU A 107 4.54 6.78 -10.42
C LEU A 107 4.29 5.52 -11.26
N SER A 108 3.97 4.40 -10.63
CA SER A 108 3.64 3.14 -11.33
C SER A 108 2.37 3.31 -12.18
N VAL A 109 1.33 3.95 -11.64
CA VAL A 109 0.08 4.24 -12.37
C VAL A 109 0.35 5.13 -13.58
N VAL A 110 1.11 6.21 -13.38
CA VAL A 110 1.45 7.15 -14.46
C VAL A 110 2.33 6.48 -15.52
N GLY A 111 3.33 5.69 -15.11
CA GLY A 111 4.23 4.97 -16.00
C GLY A 111 3.52 3.98 -16.93
N VAL A 112 2.52 3.26 -16.41
CA VAL A 112 1.68 2.33 -17.17
C VAL A 112 1.01 3.01 -18.39
N ARG A 113 0.57 4.26 -18.24
CA ARG A 113 -0.02 5.04 -19.35
C ARG A 113 0.97 5.31 -20.47
N PHE A 114 2.26 5.50 -20.15
CA PHE A 114 3.30 5.78 -21.13
C PHE A 114 3.80 4.51 -21.84
N LEU A 115 3.87 3.39 -21.12
CA LEU A 115 4.30 2.08 -21.66
C LEU A 115 3.30 1.50 -22.67
N GLY A 116 1.99 1.67 -22.45
CA GLY A 116 0.94 1.17 -23.37
C GLY A 116 0.95 1.79 -24.77
N LYS A 117 1.56 2.97 -24.95
CA LYS A 117 1.66 3.63 -26.27
C LYS A 117 2.68 2.97 -27.21
N ARG A 118 3.58 2.12 -26.72
CA ARG A 118 4.66 1.51 -27.52
C ARG A 118 4.30 0.15 -28.13
N GLY A 119 3.12 -0.40 -27.84
CA GLY A 119 2.72 -1.75 -28.26
C GLY A 119 1.83 -1.85 -29.50
N LEU A 120 1.42 -0.73 -30.12
CA LEU A 120 0.55 -0.72 -31.30
C LEU A 120 1.34 -0.44 -32.58
N SER A 121 2.22 -1.36 -32.99
CA SER A 121 2.62 -1.44 -34.39
C SER A 121 1.60 -2.36 -35.10
N PRO A 122 0.83 -1.87 -36.09
CA PRO A 122 -0.11 -2.72 -36.81
C PRO A 122 0.64 -3.85 -37.53
N PRO A 123 0.09 -5.07 -37.60
CA PRO A 123 0.69 -6.14 -38.39
C PRO A 123 0.78 -5.72 -39.86
N PRO A 124 1.85 -6.11 -40.59
CA PRO A 124 1.98 -5.79 -42.01
C PRO A 124 0.79 -6.36 -42.76
N ARG A 125 0.06 -5.48 -43.47
CA ARG A 125 -1.01 -5.90 -44.39
C ARG A 125 -0.36 -6.74 -45.50
N ARG A 126 -0.74 -8.02 -45.57
CA ARG A 126 -0.46 -8.88 -46.72
C ARG A 126 -1.53 -8.67 -47.78
#